data_AF-A0AAU7TLT9-F1
#
_entry.id   AF-A0AAU7TLT9-F1
#
_cell.length_a   1.000
_cell.length_b   1.000
_cell.length_c   1.000
_cell.angle_alpha   90.00
_cell.angle_beta   90.00
_cell.angle_gamma   90.00
#
_symmetry.space_group_name_H-M   'P 1'
#
loop_
_entity.id
_entity.type
_entity.pdbx_description
1 polymer ?
#
loop_
_entity_poly.entity_id
_entity_poly.type
_entity_poly.pdbx_seq_one_letter_code
_entity_poly.pdbx_strand_id
1 'polypeptide(L)'
;MTRSRLDELSDDYERAELRFLMAVRGDAQRSQLAVLVRDVATAAERFNAEAYRRLHTGVEDAWMPLDQLTERTEVLAELWADIASAYEA
;
A
#
# COMPACT_ATOMS: atom_id res chain seq x y z
N MET A 1 -8.32 24.30 1.05
CA MET A 1 -8.26 23.15 1.98
C MET A 1 -6.86 22.58 1.91
N THR A 2 -6.19 22.44 3.04
CA THR A 2 -4.84 21.83 3.10
C THR A 2 -5.00 20.33 2.88
N ARG A 3 -4.25 19.78 1.94
CA ARG A 3 -4.25 18.34 1.63
C ARG A 3 -3.85 17.53 2.87
N SER A 4 -4.52 16.40 3.12
CA SER A 4 -4.25 15.58 4.30
C SER A 4 -3.08 14.62 4.02
N ARG A 5 -2.27 14.32 5.05
CA ARG A 5 -1.18 13.33 4.96
C ARG A 5 -1.65 11.96 4.45
N LEU A 6 -2.86 11.54 4.80
CA LEU A 6 -3.46 10.30 4.31
C LEU A 6 -3.72 10.36 2.81
N ASP A 7 -4.18 11.51 2.29
CA ASP A 7 -4.42 11.71 0.85
C ASP A 7 -3.11 11.70 0.06
N GLU A 8 -2.01 12.16 0.65
CA GLU A 8 -0.68 12.07 0.04
C GLU A 8 -0.19 10.63 -0.05
N LEU A 9 -0.39 9.86 1.02
CA LEU A 9 0.05 8.46 1.10
C LEU A 9 -0.80 7.54 0.22
N SER A 10 -2.11 7.79 0.11
CA SER A 10 -2.99 7.09 -0.83
C SER A 10 -2.51 7.26 -2.27
N ASP A 11 -2.18 8.50 -2.64
CA ASP A 11 -1.61 8.85 -3.94
C ASP A 11 -0.26 8.17 -4.21
N ASP A 12 0.61 8.07 -3.18
CA ASP A 12 1.89 7.37 -3.28
C ASP A 12 1.69 5.87 -3.51
N TYR A 13 0.72 5.26 -2.82
CA TYR A 13 0.31 3.87 -3.03
C TYR A 13 -0.19 3.65 -4.47
N GLU A 14 -1.16 4.44 -4.93
CA GLU A 14 -1.72 4.32 -6.28
C GLU A 14 -0.66 4.49 -7.37
N ARG A 15 0.27 5.45 -7.19
CA ARG A 15 1.40 5.64 -8.12
C ARG A 15 2.38 4.47 -8.10
N ALA A 16 2.62 3.84 -6.96
CA ALA A 16 3.48 2.66 -6.88
C ALA A 16 2.81 1.47 -7.58
N GLU A 17 1.53 1.23 -7.30
CA GLU A 17 0.74 0.14 -7.88
C GLU A 17 0.67 0.26 -9.40
N LEU A 18 0.37 1.46 -9.91
CA LEU A 18 0.32 1.71 -11.36
C LEU A 18 1.67 1.43 -12.04
N ARG A 19 2.78 1.84 -11.43
CA ARG A 19 4.13 1.58 -11.98
C ARG A 19 4.42 0.09 -12.05
N PHE A 20 4.07 -0.67 -11.02
CA PHE A 20 4.20 -2.12 -11.03
C PHE A 20 3.33 -2.75 -12.14
N LEU A 21 2.05 -2.40 -12.22
CA LEU A 21 1.13 -2.95 -13.23
C LEU A 21 1.57 -2.61 -14.66
N MET A 22 2.09 -1.41 -14.89
CA MET A 22 2.67 -1.02 -16.18
C MET A 22 3.91 -1.85 -16.53
N ALA A 23 4.76 -2.14 -15.55
CA ALA A 23 5.95 -2.97 -15.75
C ALA A 23 5.59 -4.43 -16.05
N VAL A 24 4.57 -4.99 -15.36
CA VAL A 24 4.02 -6.32 -15.69
C VAL A 24 3.51 -6.35 -17.12
N ARG A 25 2.72 -5.35 -17.52
CA ARG A 25 2.19 -5.26 -18.90
C ARG A 25 3.27 -5.07 -19.96
N GLY A 26 4.40 -4.47 -19.58
CA GLY A 26 5.55 -4.24 -20.45
C GLY A 26 6.57 -5.38 -20.47
N ASP A 27 6.24 -6.55 -19.90
CA ASP A 27 7.13 -7.71 -19.79
C ASP A 27 8.49 -7.36 -19.15
N ALA A 28 8.48 -6.50 -18.13
CA ALA A 28 9.69 -6.10 -17.43
C ALA A 28 10.42 -7.31 -16.81
N GLN A 29 11.73 -7.18 -16.64
CA GLN A 29 12.55 -8.23 -16.04
C GLN A 29 12.13 -8.49 -14.59
N ARG A 30 12.25 -9.74 -14.14
CA ARG A 30 11.88 -10.18 -12.78
C ARG A 30 12.52 -9.30 -11.69
N SER A 31 13.79 -8.92 -11.85
CA SER A 31 14.50 -8.04 -10.92
C SER A 31 13.87 -6.65 -10.81
N GLN A 32 13.36 -6.10 -11.92
CA GLN A 32 12.65 -4.82 -11.93
C GLN A 32 11.27 -4.95 -11.28
N LEU A 33 10.56 -6.05 -11.55
CA LEU A 33 9.27 -6.33 -10.90
C LEU A 33 9.41 -6.48 -9.38
N ALA A 34 10.46 -7.15 -8.91
CA ALA A 34 10.79 -7.30 -7.48
C ALA A 34 11.01 -5.94 -6.79
N VAL A 35 11.73 -5.01 -7.43
CA VAL A 35 11.93 -3.66 -6.89
C VAL A 35 10.60 -2.91 -6.82
N LEU A 36 9.83 -2.92 -7.92
CA LEU A 36 8.58 -2.16 -7.99
C LEU A 36 7.53 -2.68 -7.00
N VAL A 37 7.44 -3.98 -6.81
CA VAL A 37 6.47 -4.53 -5.87
C VAL A 37 6.88 -4.29 -4.41
N ARG A 38 8.18 -4.22 -4.10
CA ARG A 38 8.69 -3.76 -2.80
C ARG A 38 8.32 -2.29 -2.54
N ASP A 39 8.34 -1.45 -3.57
CA ASP A 39 7.88 -0.05 -3.46
C ASP A 39 6.38 0.01 -3.14
N VAL A 40 5.55 -0.85 -3.76
CA VAL A 40 4.11 -0.95 -3.45
C VAL A 40 3.88 -1.36 -1.99
N ALA A 41 4.57 -2.42 -1.53
CA ALA A 41 4.47 -2.90 -0.16
C ALA A 41 4.84 -1.80 0.87
N THR A 42 5.93 -1.07 0.60
CA THR A 42 6.38 0.04 1.47
C THR A 42 5.36 1.19 1.49
N ALA A 43 4.76 1.51 0.35
CA ALA A 43 3.72 2.55 0.28
C ALA A 43 2.45 2.13 1.03
N ALA A 44 2.04 0.88 0.88
CA ALA A 44 0.90 0.31 1.60
C ALA A 44 1.12 0.34 3.12
N GLU A 45 2.29 -0.10 3.60
CA GLU A 45 2.63 -0.07 5.04
C GLU A 45 2.53 1.35 5.62
N ARG A 46 3.08 2.35 4.92
CA ARG A 46 3.01 3.76 5.35
C ARG A 46 1.60 4.30 5.37
N PHE A 47 0.81 3.99 4.34
CA PHE A 47 -0.60 4.38 4.28
C PHE A 47 -1.39 3.77 5.44
N ASN A 48 -1.21 2.47 5.70
CA ASN A 48 -1.87 1.76 6.80
C ASN A 48 -1.46 2.34 8.16
N ALA A 49 -0.18 2.62 8.38
CA ALA A 49 0.31 3.20 9.62
C ALA A 49 -0.24 4.61 9.89
N GLU A 50 -0.46 5.44 8.86
CA GLU A 50 -1.14 6.73 8.99
C GLU A 50 -2.64 6.56 9.23
N ALA A 51 -3.30 5.65 8.50
CA ALA A 51 -4.71 5.34 8.69
C ALA A 51 -4.98 4.89 10.13
N TYR A 52 -4.17 3.96 10.64
CA TYR A 52 -4.22 3.45 12.01
C TYR A 52 -4.00 4.54 13.05
N ARG A 53 -3.01 5.42 12.84
CA ARG A 53 -2.76 6.57 13.73
C ARG A 53 -3.96 7.51 13.80
N ARG A 54 -4.60 7.80 12.67
CA ARG A 54 -5.81 8.65 12.65
C ARG A 54 -6.99 7.98 13.34
N LEU A 55 -7.17 6.67 13.12
CA LEU A 55 -8.17 5.82 13.78
C LEU A 55 -8.10 5.97 15.32
N HIS A 56 -6.89 5.89 15.89
CA HIS A 56 -6.64 5.98 17.33
C HIS A 56 -6.75 7.41 17.91
N THR A 57 -6.93 8.41 17.06
CA THR A 57 -7.08 9.82 17.48
C THR A 57 -8.48 10.39 17.21
N GLY A 58 -9.40 9.60 16.62
CA GLY A 58 -10.75 10.00 16.24
C GLY A 58 -11.86 9.56 17.21
N VAL A 59 -13.06 10.11 17.06
CA VAL A 59 -14.28 9.82 17.86
C VAL A 59 -14.79 8.39 17.58
N GLU A 60 -15.17 7.66 18.64
CA GLU A 60 -15.48 6.20 18.69
C GLU A 60 -16.40 5.65 17.58
N ASP A 61 -17.33 6.45 17.02
CA ASP A 61 -18.34 5.97 16.06
C ASP A 61 -17.81 5.69 14.63
N ALA A 62 -16.60 6.13 14.28
CA ALA A 62 -15.99 5.87 12.97
C ALA A 62 -15.05 4.64 12.95
N TRP A 63 -14.89 3.94 14.07
CA TRP A 63 -13.78 3.00 14.26
C TRP A 63 -13.98 1.68 13.50
N MET A 64 -15.18 1.11 13.50
CA MET A 64 -15.42 -0.23 12.96
C MET A 64 -15.25 -0.39 11.43
N PRO A 65 -15.69 0.57 10.57
CA PRO A 65 -15.45 0.48 9.12
C PRO A 65 -13.99 0.71 8.72
N LEU A 66 -13.28 1.51 9.51
CA LEU A 66 -11.87 1.83 9.30
C LEU A 66 -10.96 0.70 9.79
N ASP A 67 -11.33 0.01 10.87
CA ASP A 67 -10.61 -1.15 11.42
C ASP A 67 -10.61 -2.33 10.43
N GLN A 68 -11.77 -2.63 9.84
CA GLN A 68 -11.92 -3.62 8.77
C GLN A 68 -11.16 -3.22 7.50
N LEU A 69 -11.02 -1.92 7.23
CA LEU A 69 -10.23 -1.43 6.11
C LEU A 69 -8.74 -1.63 6.39
N THR A 70 -8.26 -1.34 7.62
CA THR A 70 -6.87 -1.57 8.02
C THR A 70 -6.48 -3.04 7.96
N GLU A 71 -7.30 -3.96 8.47
CA GLU A 71 -7.06 -5.41 8.36
C GLU A 71 -6.91 -5.86 6.91
N ARG A 72 -7.80 -5.40 6.02
CA ARG A 72 -7.74 -5.75 4.59
C ARG A 72 -6.50 -5.18 3.91
N THR A 73 -6.08 -3.98 4.30
CA THR A 73 -4.89 -3.36 3.74
C THR A 73 -3.58 -3.96 4.27
N GLU A 74 -3.57 -4.57 5.45
CA GLU A 74 -2.43 -5.36 5.94
C GLU A 74 -2.27 -6.65 5.12
N VAL A 75 -3.35 -7.39 4.88
CA VAL A 75 -3.34 -8.58 4.02
C VAL A 75 -2.87 -8.25 2.60
N LEU A 76 -3.24 -7.08 2.07
CA LEU A 76 -2.75 -6.62 0.77
C LEU A 76 -1.25 -6.31 0.79
N ALA A 77 -0.73 -5.72 1.87
CA ALA A 77 0.70 -5.45 2.01
C ALA A 77 1.51 -6.76 2.09
N GLU A 78 1.02 -7.76 2.83
CA GLU A 78 1.61 -9.09 2.91
C GLU A 78 1.64 -9.78 1.54
N LEU A 79 0.51 -9.73 0.81
CA LEU A 79 0.44 -10.27 -0.55
C LEU A 79 1.46 -9.63 -1.49
N TRP A 80 1.67 -8.31 -1.39
CA TRP A 80 2.68 -7.62 -2.18
C TRP A 80 4.11 -8.07 -1.82
N ALA A 81 4.39 -8.30 -0.54
CA ALA A 81 5.68 -8.85 -0.10
C ALA A 81 5.91 -10.29 -0.61
N ASP A 82 4.87 -11.12 -0.63
CA ASP A 82 4.94 -12.49 -1.16
C ASP A 82 5.22 -12.49 -2.67
N ILE A 83 4.55 -11.62 -3.42
CA ILE A 83 4.81 -11.44 -4.86
C ILE A 83 6.26 -11.00 -5.10
N ALA A 84 6.79 -10.09 -4.28
CA ALA A 84 8.19 -9.67 -4.33
C ALA A 84 9.14 -10.87 -4.20
N SER A 85 8.93 -11.64 -3.14
CA SER A 85 9.74 -12.81 -2.83
C SER A 85 9.68 -13.85 -3.96
N ALA A 86 8.52 -14.02 -4.59
CA ALA A 86 8.34 -14.92 -5.73
C ALA A 86 9.09 -14.48 -6.99
N TYR A 87 9.36 -13.19 -7.17
CA TYR A 87 10.17 -12.67 -8.28
C TYR A 87 11.68 -12.73 -8.02
N GLU A 88 12.11 -12.71 -6.76
CA GLU A 88 13.51 -12.80 -6.36
C GLU A 88 14.07 -14.23 -6.38
N ALA A 89 13.20 -15.25 -6.25
CA ALA A 89 13.52 -16.67 -6.45
C ALA A 89 13.73 -17.02 -7.94
#